data_AF-A0A0D7A4E3-F1
#
_entry.id   AF-A0A0D7A4E3-F1
#
_cell.length_a   1.000
_cell.length_b   1.000
_cell.length_c   1.000
_cell.angle_alpha   90.00
_cell.angle_beta   90.00
_cell.angle_gamma   90.00
#
_symmetry.space_group_name_H-M   'P 1'
#
loop_
_entity.id
_entity.type
_entity.pdbx_description
1 polymer ?
#
loop_
_entity_poly.entity_id
_entity_poly.type
_entity_poly.pdbx_seq_one_letter_code
_entity_poly.pdbx_strand_id
1 'polypeptide(L)'
;STLPHDDCGIPTEPSWSVKELLCSYPTPTISTATLHRLHELSALHPPPVDSPEFAEIKRDLEEMVRLVEAVKLVTTDPLGSEALVSNLPTPERSGHDSSQDGEQGTDLLKYASRTRDGYYVVEADRRR
;
A
#
# COMPACT_ATOMS: atom_id res chain seq x y z
N SER A 1 -21.61 32.07 16.06
CA SER A 1 -20.73 32.01 17.23
C SER A 1 -19.34 32.50 16.86
N THR A 2 -18.92 33.61 17.43
CA THR A 2 -17.53 34.07 17.41
C THR A 2 -16.76 33.33 18.50
N LEU A 3 -15.72 32.59 18.12
CA LEU A 3 -14.83 31.93 19.08
C LEU A 3 -14.06 32.98 19.90
N PRO A 4 -13.54 32.65 21.09
CA PRO A 4 -12.62 33.53 21.80
C PRO A 4 -11.28 33.61 21.04
N HIS A 5 -10.74 34.81 20.87
CA HIS A 5 -9.48 35.08 20.19
C HIS A 5 -8.60 35.99 21.07
N ASP A 6 -7.29 35.95 20.88
CA ASP A 6 -6.34 36.85 21.52
C ASP A 6 -6.29 38.24 20.85
N ASP A 7 -5.48 39.14 21.40
CA ASP A 7 -5.27 40.49 20.87
C ASP A 7 -4.67 40.51 19.45
N CYS A 8 -4.16 39.37 18.96
CA CYS A 8 -3.63 39.15 17.62
C CYS A 8 -4.63 38.46 16.68
N GLY A 9 -5.86 38.16 17.13
CA GLY A 9 -6.89 37.48 16.36
C GLY A 9 -6.68 35.98 16.19
N ILE A 10 -5.81 35.35 17.01
CA ILE A 10 -5.60 33.91 17.02
C ILE A 10 -6.63 33.28 17.98
N PRO A 11 -7.39 32.25 17.56
CA PRO A 11 -8.32 31.56 18.44
C PRO A 11 -7.60 31.02 19.68
N THR A 12 -8.06 31.39 20.88
CA THR A 12 -7.50 30.88 22.14
C THR A 12 -7.99 29.47 22.47
N GLU A 13 -9.05 29.03 21.79
CA GLU A 13 -9.58 27.68 21.83
C GLU A 13 -9.50 27.04 20.44
N PRO A 14 -9.07 25.77 20.34
CA PRO A 14 -9.08 25.06 19.08
C PRO A 14 -10.53 24.84 18.63
N SER A 15 -10.85 25.25 17.40
CA SER A 15 -12.19 25.06 16.83
C SER A 15 -12.54 23.57 16.64
N TRP A 16 -11.52 22.74 16.40
CA TRP A 16 -11.59 21.28 16.38
C TRP A 16 -10.16 20.71 16.37
N SER A 17 -10.02 19.45 16.80
CA SER A 17 -8.77 18.70 16.72
C SER A 17 -8.83 17.66 15.61
N VAL A 18 -7.84 17.66 14.71
CA VAL A 18 -7.71 16.63 13.66
C VAL A 18 -7.60 15.23 14.27
N LYS A 19 -6.89 15.11 15.40
CA LYS A 19 -6.74 13.82 16.10
C LYS A 19 -8.10 13.32 16.61
N GLU A 20 -8.90 14.19 17.21
CA GLU A 20 -10.25 13.83 17.68
C GLU A 20 -11.16 13.44 16.53
N LEU A 21 -11.09 14.17 15.42
CA LEU A 21 -11.84 13.85 14.21
C LEU A 21 -11.45 12.46 13.67
N LEU A 22 -10.15 12.17 13.55
CA LEU A 22 -9.67 10.87 13.06
C LEU A 22 -10.02 9.72 14.02
N CYS A 23 -10.00 9.96 15.33
CA CYS A 23 -10.40 8.98 16.34
C CYS A 23 -11.93 8.73 16.36
N SER A 24 -12.74 9.65 15.84
CA SER A 24 -14.21 9.50 15.80
C SER A 24 -14.71 8.47 14.78
N TYR A 25 -13.89 8.12 13.78
CA TYR A 25 -14.26 7.14 12.78
C TYR A 25 -14.19 5.71 13.34
N PRO A 26 -15.15 4.84 12.98
CA PRO A 26 -15.13 3.45 13.41
C PRO A 26 -13.92 2.72 12.81
N THR A 27 -13.25 1.90 13.61
CA THR A 27 -12.19 1.03 13.12
C THR A 27 -12.82 -0.20 12.45
N PRO A 28 -12.54 -0.49 11.18
CA PRO A 28 -13.05 -1.67 10.50
C PRO A 28 -12.43 -2.93 11.11
N THR A 29 -13.22 -4.01 11.20
CA THR A 29 -12.72 -5.28 11.73
C THR A 29 -12.30 -6.20 10.58
N ILE A 30 -11.03 -6.61 10.57
CA ILE A 30 -10.49 -7.54 9.59
C ILE A 30 -10.65 -8.97 10.12
N SER A 31 -11.27 -9.84 9.32
CA SER A 31 -11.39 -11.26 9.67
C SER A 31 -10.03 -11.95 9.60
N THR A 32 -9.81 -12.97 10.44
CA THR A 32 -8.57 -13.75 10.42
C THR A 32 -8.32 -14.41 9.06
N ALA A 33 -9.38 -14.90 8.40
CA ALA A 33 -9.33 -15.44 7.04
C ALA A 33 -8.89 -14.40 6.01
N THR A 34 -9.36 -13.15 6.13
CA THR A 34 -8.92 -12.04 5.27
C THR A 34 -7.45 -11.74 5.48
N LEU A 35 -6.99 -11.68 6.73
CA LEU A 35 -5.58 -11.42 7.03
C LEU A 35 -4.68 -12.54 6.49
N HIS A 36 -5.06 -13.81 6.67
CA HIS A 36 -4.35 -14.94 6.09
C HIS A 36 -4.26 -14.84 4.56
N ARG A 37 -5.39 -14.52 3.90
CA ARG A 37 -5.43 -14.32 2.45
C ARG A 37 -4.53 -13.18 1.97
N LEU A 38 -4.42 -12.09 2.74
CA LEU A 38 -3.50 -10.99 2.42
C LEU A 38 -2.04 -11.43 2.51
N HIS A 39 -1.68 -12.22 3.52
CA HIS A 39 -0.34 -12.80 3.62
C HIS A 39 -0.03 -13.71 2.43
N GLU A 40 -0.97 -14.58 2.05
CA GLU A 40 -0.82 -15.46 0.87
C GLU A 40 -0.61 -14.67 -0.42
N LEU A 41 -1.45 -13.66 -0.68
CA LEU A 41 -1.36 -12.82 -1.88
C LEU A 41 -0.08 -11.99 -1.93
N SER A 42 0.47 -11.65 -0.76
CA SER A 42 1.73 -10.91 -0.64
C SER A 42 2.95 -11.82 -0.64
N ALA A 43 2.78 -13.14 -0.84
CA ALA A 43 3.82 -14.16 -0.71
C ALA A 43 4.57 -14.09 0.65
N LEU A 44 3.87 -13.68 1.70
CA LEU A 44 4.36 -13.62 3.07
C LEU A 44 3.92 -14.86 3.85
N HIS A 45 4.78 -15.32 4.74
CA HIS A 45 4.40 -16.35 5.70
C HIS A 45 3.56 -15.72 6.82
N PRO A 46 2.31 -16.19 7.06
CA PRO A 46 1.49 -15.65 8.13
C PRO A 46 2.03 -16.09 9.50
N PRO A 47 2.02 -15.20 10.51
CA PRO A 47 2.35 -15.59 11.87
C PRO A 47 1.23 -16.46 12.48
N PRO A 48 1.52 -17.21 13.56
CA PRO A 48 0.51 -18.04 14.23
C PRO A 48 -0.68 -17.19 14.71
N VAL A 49 -1.91 -17.69 14.54
CA VAL A 49 -3.15 -16.91 14.77
C VAL A 49 -3.28 -16.36 16.20
N ASP A 50 -2.73 -17.07 17.18
CA ASP A 50 -2.76 -16.67 18.59
C ASP A 50 -1.46 -15.97 19.06
N SER A 51 -0.58 -15.61 18.12
CA SER A 51 0.67 -14.91 18.45
C SER A 51 0.41 -13.42 18.72
N PRO A 52 1.21 -12.77 19.58
CA PRO A 52 1.13 -11.33 19.80
C PRO A 52 1.42 -10.53 18.51
N GLU A 53 2.32 -11.05 17.66
CA GLU A 53 2.66 -10.46 16.36
C GLU A 53 1.44 -10.43 15.42
N PHE A 54 0.63 -11.49 15.41
CA PHE A 54 -0.59 -11.53 14.60
C PHE A 54 -1.61 -10.48 15.07
N ALA A 55 -1.74 -10.30 16.38
CA ALA A 55 -2.63 -9.27 16.95
C ALA A 55 -2.14 -7.84 16.65
N GLU A 56 -0.82 -7.61 16.69
CA GLU A 56 -0.21 -6.33 16.35
C GLU A 56 -0.44 -5.97 14.88
N ILE A 57 -0.10 -6.88 13.96
CA ILE A 57 -0.29 -6.67 12.51
C ILE A 57 -1.76 -6.43 12.19
N LYS A 58 -2.66 -7.19 12.83
CA LYS A 58 -4.10 -7.00 12.65
C LYS A 58 -4.53 -5.60 13.07
N ARG A 59 -4.15 -5.15 14.28
CA ARG A 59 -4.48 -3.81 14.79
C ARG A 59 -3.96 -2.73 13.84
N ASP A 60 -2.70 -2.83 13.41
CA ASP A 60 -2.06 -1.81 12.59
C ASP A 60 -2.72 -1.72 11.20
N LEU A 61 -3.10 -2.86 10.60
CA LEU A 61 -3.87 -2.88 9.36
C LEU A 61 -5.26 -2.26 9.54
N GLU A 62 -5.96 -2.58 10.62
CA GLU A 62 -7.28 -2.01 10.92
C GLU A 62 -7.21 -0.47 11.09
N GLU A 63 -6.15 0.04 11.74
CA GLU A 63 -5.90 1.48 11.86
C GLU A 63 -5.61 2.15 10.51
N MET A 64 -4.80 1.51 9.66
CA MET A 64 -4.52 2.03 8.31
C MET A 64 -5.78 2.06 7.44
N VAL A 65 -6.60 1.00 7.49
CA VAL A 65 -7.85 0.96 6.72
C VAL A 65 -8.82 2.03 7.21
N ARG A 66 -8.93 2.27 8.53
CA ARG A 66 -9.76 3.36 9.08
C ARG A 66 -9.42 4.71 8.45
N LEU A 67 -8.13 5.02 8.29
CA LEU A 67 -7.69 6.29 7.69
C LEU A 67 -8.11 6.38 6.21
N VAL A 68 -8.00 5.29 5.46
CA VAL A 68 -8.40 5.24 4.04
C VAL A 68 -9.93 5.30 3.89
N GLU A 69 -10.68 4.69 4.80
CA GLU A 69 -12.14 4.77 4.79
C GLU A 69 -12.66 6.19 5.04
N ALA A 70 -11.98 6.97 5.89
CA ALA A 70 -12.31 8.38 6.08
C ALA A 70 -12.20 9.18 4.77
N VAL A 71 -11.27 8.82 3.87
CA VAL A 71 -11.15 9.47 2.54
C VAL A 71 -12.37 9.18 1.67
N LYS A 72 -13.01 8.02 1.80
CA LYS A 72 -14.22 7.68 1.02
C LYS A 72 -15.41 8.57 1.38
N LEU A 73 -15.42 9.17 2.57
CA LEU A 73 -16.48 10.08 3.02
C LEU A 73 -16.32 11.50 2.46
N VAL A 74 -15.16 11.81 1.89
CA VAL A 74 -14.91 13.11 1.27
C VAL A 74 -15.56 13.11 -0.11
N THR A 75 -16.46 14.06 -0.35
CA THR A 75 -17.01 14.31 -1.69
C THR A 75 -15.89 14.77 -2.60
N THR A 76 -15.36 13.86 -3.41
CA THR A 76 -14.48 14.21 -4.51
C THR A 76 -15.36 14.62 -5.69
N ASP A 77 -15.21 15.86 -6.17
CA ASP A 77 -15.76 16.26 -7.47
C ASP A 77 -15.19 15.28 -8.53
N PRO A 78 -16.02 14.64 -9.37
CA PRO A 78 -15.56 13.68 -10.38
C PRO A 78 -14.80 14.37 -11.53
N LEU A 79 -13.76 15.12 -11.21
CA LEU A 79 -12.74 15.57 -12.15
C LEU A 79 -11.94 14.35 -12.58
N GLY A 80 -12.46 13.71 -13.63
CA GLY A 80 -11.95 12.56 -14.38
C GLY A 80 -10.66 11.94 -13.87
N SER A 81 -10.78 10.81 -13.17
CA SER A 81 -9.66 9.90 -12.91
C SER A 81 -8.94 9.43 -14.18
N GLU A 82 -9.52 9.68 -15.36
CA GLU A 82 -8.95 9.39 -16.68
C GLU A 82 -8.15 10.57 -17.27
N ALA A 83 -8.35 11.81 -16.82
CA ALA A 83 -7.76 12.99 -17.45
C ALA A 83 -6.26 13.17 -17.15
N LEU A 84 -5.77 12.57 -16.06
CA LEU A 84 -4.36 12.67 -15.67
C LEU A 84 -3.45 11.78 -16.54
N VAL A 85 -3.98 10.68 -17.09
CA VAL A 85 -3.21 9.75 -17.92
C VAL A 85 -3.21 10.17 -19.39
N SER A 86 -4.32 10.75 -19.89
CA SER A 86 -4.45 11.16 -21.29
C SER A 86 -3.67 12.43 -21.66
N ASN A 87 -3.35 13.29 -20.69
CA ASN A 87 -2.60 14.53 -20.94
C ASN A 87 -1.09 14.41 -20.69
N LEU A 88 -0.62 13.27 -20.16
CA LEU A 88 0.81 12.98 -20.22
C LEU A 88 1.14 12.62 -21.67
N PRO A 89 2.11 13.29 -22.32
CA PRO A 89 2.62 12.81 -23.58
C PRO A 89 3.12 11.38 -23.34
N THR A 90 2.40 10.39 -23.89
CA THR A 90 2.88 9.02 -23.91
C THR A 90 4.16 9.09 -24.74
N PRO A 91 5.35 8.81 -24.19
CA PRO A 91 6.51 8.69 -25.04
C PRO A 91 6.16 7.58 -26.02
N GLU A 92 5.99 7.94 -27.29
CA GLU A 92 5.89 6.95 -28.35
C GLU A 92 7.11 6.07 -28.13
N ARG A 93 6.85 4.82 -27.72
CA ARG A 93 7.88 3.83 -27.53
C ARG A 93 8.34 3.44 -28.94
N SER A 94 9.02 4.38 -29.60
CA SER A 94 9.78 4.15 -30.81
C SER A 94 10.68 3.00 -30.46
N GLY A 95 10.43 1.85 -31.08
CA GLY A 95 11.12 0.61 -30.80
C GLY A 95 12.60 0.90 -30.88
N HIS A 96 13.22 1.05 -29.71
CA HIS A 96 14.65 1.30 -29.62
C HIS A 96 15.27 0.03 -30.18
N ASP A 97 15.86 0.14 -31.37
CA ASP A 97 16.69 -0.89 -31.95
C ASP A 97 17.76 -1.17 -30.90
N SER A 98 17.53 -2.23 -30.13
CA SER A 98 18.26 -2.50 -28.90
C SER A 98 19.59 -3.07 -29.34
N SER A 99 20.51 -2.18 -29.74
CA SER A 99 21.93 -2.51 -29.78
C SER A 99 22.25 -2.98 -28.37
N GLN A 100 22.34 -4.30 -28.25
CA GLN A 100 22.08 -5.04 -27.02
C GLN A 100 23.37 -5.02 -26.17
N ASP A 101 23.73 -3.84 -25.66
CA ASP A 101 24.98 -3.57 -24.94
C ASP A 101 24.82 -3.85 -23.44
N GLY A 102 24.34 -5.06 -23.13
CA GLY A 102 24.06 -5.50 -21.77
C GLY A 102 24.09 -7.02 -21.67
N GLU A 103 24.33 -7.50 -20.45
CA GLU A 103 24.37 -8.92 -20.12
C GLU A 103 23.03 -9.59 -20.44
N GLN A 104 23.09 -10.71 -21.15
CA GLN A 104 21.91 -11.36 -21.70
C GLN A 104 21.91 -12.85 -21.43
N GLY A 105 20.70 -13.42 -21.46
CA GLY A 105 20.52 -14.86 -21.35
C GLY A 105 21.15 -15.41 -20.08
N THR A 106 22.08 -16.34 -20.24
CA THR A 106 22.74 -17.05 -19.13
C THR A 106 23.64 -16.15 -18.28
N ASP A 107 24.09 -15.00 -18.79
CA ASP A 107 24.93 -14.07 -18.01
C ASP A 107 24.17 -13.50 -16.81
N LEU A 108 22.84 -13.43 -16.90
CA LEU A 108 21.96 -12.98 -15.82
C LEU A 108 21.86 -13.98 -14.65
N LEU A 109 22.31 -15.23 -14.86
CA LEU A 109 22.28 -16.26 -13.82
C LEU A 109 23.26 -15.97 -12.67
N LYS A 110 24.26 -15.10 -12.88
CA LYS A 110 25.19 -14.69 -11.81
C LYS A 110 24.50 -13.95 -10.65
N TYR A 111 23.31 -13.38 -10.90
CA TYR A 111 22.50 -12.70 -9.88
C TYR A 111 21.56 -13.65 -9.15
N ALA A 112 21.43 -14.90 -9.62
CA ALA A 112 20.56 -15.88 -8.98
C ALA A 112 21.22 -16.43 -7.71
N SER A 113 20.42 -16.61 -6.66
CA SER A 113 20.89 -17.29 -5.44
C SER A 113 21.19 -18.77 -5.68
N ARG A 114 20.47 -19.42 -6.62
CA ARG A 114 20.65 -20.82 -7.00
C ARG A 114 20.39 -21.03 -8.49
N THR A 115 21.29 -21.80 -9.12
CA THR A 115 21.21 -22.16 -10.53
C THR A 115 21.53 -23.64 -10.70
N ARG A 116 20.94 -24.30 -11.69
CA ARG A 116 21.23 -25.68 -12.06
C ARG A 116 21.01 -25.87 -13.55
N ASP A 117 21.96 -26.52 -14.21
CA ASP A 117 21.88 -26.87 -15.64
C ASP A 117 21.53 -25.68 -16.56
N GLY A 118 21.95 -24.46 -16.20
CA GLY A 118 21.66 -23.25 -16.98
C GLY A 118 20.30 -22.61 -16.71
N TYR A 119 19.61 -22.99 -15.63
CA TYR A 119 18.29 -22.45 -15.26
C TYR A 119 18.25 -21.95 -13.82
N TYR A 120 17.33 -21.02 -13.54
CA TYR A 120 16.95 -20.63 -12.19
C TYR A 120 16.29 -21.81 -11.48
N VAL A 121 16.69 -22.07 -10.23
CA VAL A 121 16.10 -23.13 -9.41
C VAL A 121 15.27 -22.50 -8.31
N VAL A 122 13.99 -22.84 -8.28
CA VAL A 122 13.07 -22.47 -7.20
C VAL A 122 12.60 -23.76 -6.54
N GLU A 123 12.55 -23.75 -5.20
CA GLU A 123 11.91 -24.83 -4.46
C GLU A 123 10.40 -24.74 -4.68
N ALA A 124 9.84 -25.68 -5.43
CA ALA A 124 8.40 -25.79 -5.56
C ALA A 124 7.85 -26.43 -4.28
N ASP A 125 7.30 -25.62 -3.38
CA ASP A 125 6.53 -26.14 -2.24
C ASP A 125 5.23 -26.74 -2.78
N ARG A 126 5.26 -28.03 -3.12
CA ARG A 126 4.09 -28.80 -3.54
C ARG A 126 3.27 -29.14 -2.30
N ARG A 127 2.63 -28.15 -1.70
CA ARG A 127 1.56 -28.39 -0.73
C ARG A 127 0.34 -28.92 -1.48
N ARG A 128 -0.07 -30.13 -1.13
CA ARG A 128 -1.16 -30.91 -1.71
C ARG A 128 -2.37 -30.86 -0.81
#